data_AF-K1S250-F1
#
_entry.id   AF-K1S250-F1
#
_cell.length_a   1.000
_cell.length_b   1.000
_cell.length_c   1.000
_cell.angle_alpha   90.00
_cell.angle_beta   90.00
_cell.angle_gamma   90.00
#
_symmetry.space_group_name_H-M   'P 1'
#
loop_
_entity.id
_entity.type
_entity.pdbx_description
1 polymer ?
#
loop_
_entity_poly.entity_id
_entity_poly.type
_entity_poly.pdbx_seq_one_letter_code
_entity_poly.pdbx_strand_id
1 'polypeptide(L)'
;MSEVFHIPVNSESDIQALDRAGERDFIDVSNTDEELKEKTSQYLEQMISAGTISDENAKEFEPVLTMLKDDNYTFDDIYLAMKDNSYIFPWLMASKSQFGNRLGTVDEVNSNIQAELGTKGYSPILMEKYITYVQGISAFLIFPLFLLLLIRDYRSNMYEVVYAQPLSPTKYILNRYLGIFIPFMLYLYLFG
;
A
#
# COMPACT_ATOMS: atom_id res chain seq x y z
N MET A 1 15.67 7.55 5.64
CA MET A 1 15.97 6.13 5.34
C MET A 1 14.65 5.40 5.46
N SER A 2 14.16 4.80 4.38
CA SER A 2 12.95 3.99 4.42
C SER A 2 13.24 2.74 5.23
N GLU A 3 12.54 2.53 6.34
CA GLU A 3 12.57 1.27 7.06
C GLU A 3 12.22 0.14 6.09
N VAL A 4 13.12 -0.83 5.99
CA VAL A 4 12.94 -1.98 5.12
C VAL A 4 11.89 -2.85 5.79
N PHE A 5 10.76 -3.02 5.14
CA PHE A 5 9.69 -3.87 5.62
C PHE A 5 10.06 -5.35 5.51
N HIS A 6 9.72 -6.16 6.52
CA HIS A 6 9.99 -7.59 6.60
C HIS A 6 8.70 -8.39 6.74
N ILE A 7 8.61 -9.52 6.02
CA ILE A 7 7.57 -10.53 6.22
C ILE A 7 8.27 -11.85 6.61
N PRO A 8 7.89 -12.49 7.73
CA PRO A 8 6.88 -12.06 8.70
C PRO A 8 7.30 -10.79 9.46
N VAL A 9 6.30 -10.06 9.95
CA VAL A 9 6.45 -8.87 10.80
C VAL A 9 7.04 -9.32 12.14
N ASN A 10 8.07 -8.64 12.64
CA ASN A 10 8.71 -9.01 13.91
C ASN A 10 8.55 -7.92 14.98
N SER A 11 8.09 -6.74 14.60
CA SER A 11 8.07 -5.56 15.46
C SER A 11 6.96 -4.57 15.08
N GLU A 12 6.58 -3.70 16.01
CA GLU A 12 5.66 -2.58 15.72
C GLU A 12 6.23 -1.62 14.68
N SER A 13 7.56 -1.49 14.57
CA SER A 13 8.20 -0.71 13.49
C SER A 13 7.90 -1.26 12.10
N ASP A 14 7.80 -2.59 11.95
CA ASP A 14 7.43 -3.20 10.67
C ASP A 14 5.96 -2.90 10.30
N ILE A 15 5.08 -2.84 11.31
CA ILE A 15 3.67 -2.46 11.14
C ILE A 15 3.55 -0.98 10.73
N GLN A 16 4.34 -0.10 11.35
CA GLN A 16 4.37 1.31 10.94
C GLN A 16 4.95 1.50 9.53
N ALA A 17 5.92 0.69 9.13
CA ALA A 17 6.45 0.70 7.78
C ALA A 17 5.38 0.26 6.76
N LEU A 18 4.56 -0.74 7.09
CA LEU A 18 3.39 -1.15 6.30
C LEU A 18 2.35 -0.04 6.15
N ASP A 19 1.98 0.63 7.24
CA ASP A 19 0.99 1.72 7.20
C ASP A 19 1.49 2.87 6.31
N ARG A 20 2.78 3.24 6.44
CA ARG A 20 3.40 4.25 5.58
C ARG A 20 3.48 3.84 4.11
N ALA A 21 3.58 2.53 3.83
CA ALA A 21 3.57 2.00 2.47
C ALA A 21 2.16 1.93 1.86
N GLY A 22 1.11 2.18 2.65
CA GLY A 22 -0.29 2.11 2.23
C GLY A 22 -0.86 0.69 2.19
N GLU A 23 -0.16 -0.28 2.76
CA GLU A 23 -0.50 -1.71 2.76
C GLU A 23 -1.46 -2.03 3.93
N ARG A 24 -2.59 -1.29 3.99
CA ARG A 24 -3.52 -1.29 5.12
C ARG A 24 -4.30 -2.59 5.29
N ASP A 25 -4.52 -3.31 4.20
CA ASP A 25 -5.27 -4.56 4.19
C ASP A 25 -4.64 -5.65 5.07
N PHE A 26 -3.31 -5.62 5.25
CA PHE A 26 -2.59 -6.57 6.10
C PHE A 26 -2.59 -6.20 7.59
N ILE A 27 -2.72 -4.91 7.91
CA ILE A 27 -2.52 -4.37 9.27
C ILE A 27 -3.80 -3.96 9.97
N ASP A 28 -4.88 -3.73 9.23
CA ASP A 28 -6.18 -3.41 9.79
C ASP A 28 -6.86 -4.67 10.32
N VAL A 29 -7.11 -4.67 11.62
CA VAL A 29 -7.94 -5.67 12.29
C VAL A 29 -9.25 -4.99 12.68
N SER A 30 -10.38 -5.59 12.30
CA SER A 30 -11.69 -5.09 12.71
C SER A 30 -11.81 -5.15 14.23
N ASN A 31 -12.16 -4.03 14.85
CA ASN A 31 -12.51 -4.03 16.28
C ASN A 31 -13.75 -4.89 16.50
N THR A 32 -13.87 -5.46 17.70
CA THR A 32 -15.11 -6.13 18.08
C THR A 32 -16.26 -5.11 18.16
N ASP A 33 -17.50 -5.59 18.07
CA ASP A 33 -18.68 -4.72 18.22
C ASP A 33 -18.67 -4.00 19.57
N GLU A 34 -18.27 -4.70 20.63
CA GLU A 34 -18.12 -4.16 21.99
C GLU A 34 -17.08 -3.02 22.04
N GLU A 35 -15.88 -3.24 21.48
CA GLU A 35 -14.82 -2.22 21.43
C GLU A 35 -15.24 -1.00 20.60
N LEU A 36 -15.94 -1.22 19.48
CA LEU A 36 -16.45 -0.16 18.62
C LEU A 36 -17.52 0.67 19.35
N LYS A 37 -18.44 0.02 20.06
CA LYS A 37 -19.47 0.69 20.88
C LYS A 37 -18.85 1.48 22.02
N GLU A 38 -17.89 0.91 22.73
CA GLU A 38 -17.20 1.58 23.84
C GLU A 38 -16.45 2.83 23.36
N LYS A 39 -15.61 2.70 22.33
CA LYS A 39 -14.85 3.84 21.77
C LYS A 39 -15.77 4.92 21.22
N THR A 40 -16.87 4.53 20.57
CA THR A 40 -17.87 5.48 20.09
C THR A 40 -18.56 6.21 21.24
N SER A 41 -18.96 5.50 22.30
CA SER A 41 -19.58 6.11 23.48
C SER A 41 -18.63 7.13 24.12
N GLN A 42 -17.37 6.75 24.34
CA GLN A 42 -16.35 7.65 24.92
C GLN A 42 -16.10 8.88 24.04
N TYR A 43 -16.03 8.69 22.72
CA TYR A 43 -15.84 9.79 21.78
C TYR A 43 -17.01 10.77 21.81
N LEU A 44 -18.25 10.29 21.74
CA LEU A 44 -19.43 11.14 21.78
C LEU A 44 -19.53 11.90 23.12
N GLU A 45 -19.30 11.22 24.26
CA GLU A 45 -19.28 11.84 25.58
C GLU A 45 -18.20 12.94 25.68
N GLN A 46 -17.03 12.71 25.10
CA GLN A 46 -15.95 13.70 25.05
C GLN A 46 -16.33 14.92 24.20
N MET A 47 -16.96 14.71 23.04
CA MET A 47 -17.33 15.80 22.13
C MET A 47 -18.48 16.67 22.68
N ILE A 48 -19.39 16.05 23.46
CA ILE A 48 -20.40 16.76 24.27
C ILE A 48 -19.71 17.56 25.37
N SER A 49 -18.84 16.92 26.16
CA SER A 49 -18.13 17.60 27.27
C SER A 49 -17.21 18.74 26.81
N ALA A 50 -16.66 18.64 25.60
CA ALA A 50 -15.85 19.68 24.98
C ALA A 50 -16.67 20.82 24.35
N GLY A 51 -18.01 20.76 24.40
CA GLY A 51 -18.91 21.76 23.82
C GLY A 51 -18.93 21.80 22.29
N THR A 52 -18.37 20.78 21.62
CA THR A 52 -18.45 20.66 20.15
C THR A 52 -19.84 20.23 19.72
N ILE A 53 -20.48 19.38 20.52
CA ILE A 53 -21.93 19.17 20.51
C ILE A 53 -22.49 20.08 21.60
N SER A 54 -23.38 21.01 21.23
CA SER A 54 -23.98 21.93 22.20
C SER A 54 -24.85 21.17 23.21
N ASP A 55 -24.95 21.69 24.44
CA ASP A 55 -25.77 21.09 25.52
C ASP A 55 -27.25 20.91 25.12
N GLU A 56 -27.76 21.81 24.27
CA GLU A 56 -29.13 21.74 23.74
C GLU A 56 -29.32 20.53 22.82
N ASN A 57 -28.28 20.19 22.05
CA ASN A 57 -28.26 19.07 21.11
C ASN A 57 -27.77 17.77 21.74
N ALA A 58 -27.08 17.81 22.88
CA ALA A 58 -26.61 16.64 23.62
C ALA A 58 -27.77 15.71 24.02
N LYS A 59 -28.95 16.28 24.28
CA LYS A 59 -30.18 15.51 24.57
C LYS A 59 -30.61 14.59 23.44
N GLU A 60 -30.32 14.96 22.18
CA GLU A 60 -30.63 14.10 21.03
C GLU A 60 -29.73 12.86 20.98
N PHE A 61 -28.55 12.88 21.63
CA PHE A 61 -27.63 11.76 21.69
C PHE A 61 -27.90 10.79 22.86
N GLU A 62 -28.69 11.17 23.87
CA GLU A 62 -28.99 10.30 25.02
C GLU A 62 -29.56 8.92 24.62
N PRO A 63 -30.52 8.81 23.67
CA PRO A 63 -31.05 7.51 23.23
C PRO A 63 -29.96 6.65 22.60
N VAL A 64 -29.06 7.26 21.83
CA VAL A 64 -27.97 6.56 21.14
C VAL A 64 -26.89 6.12 22.11
N LEU A 65 -26.50 6.97 23.06
CA LEU A 65 -25.60 6.60 24.15
C LEU A 65 -26.16 5.45 25.01
N THR A 66 -27.48 5.42 25.20
CA THR A 66 -28.15 4.31 25.89
C THR A 66 -28.08 3.02 25.07
N MET A 67 -28.40 3.09 23.77
CA MET A 67 -28.31 1.92 22.88
C MET A 67 -26.85 1.41 22.75
N LEU A 68 -25.86 2.29 22.74
CA LEU A 68 -24.44 1.92 22.71
C LEU A 68 -23.98 1.20 23.98
N LYS A 69 -24.67 1.36 25.11
CA LYS A 69 -24.38 0.67 26.38
C LYS A 69 -25.24 -0.58 26.60
N ASP A 70 -26.20 -0.82 25.72
CA ASP A 70 -27.11 -1.96 25.79
C ASP A 70 -26.56 -3.11 24.94
N ASP A 71 -26.35 -4.27 25.55
CA ASP A 71 -25.84 -5.48 24.89
C ASP A 71 -26.81 -6.08 23.86
N ASN A 72 -28.09 -5.66 23.87
CA ASN A 72 -29.10 -6.14 22.93
C ASN A 72 -28.98 -5.53 21.52
N TYR A 73 -28.18 -4.47 21.35
CA TYR A 73 -28.02 -3.79 20.07
C TYR A 73 -26.57 -3.89 19.59
N THR A 74 -26.38 -4.28 18.34
CA THR A 74 -25.07 -4.14 17.69
C THR A 74 -24.84 -2.71 17.22
N PHE A 75 -23.59 -2.33 16.97
CA PHE A 75 -23.29 -1.03 16.38
C PHE A 75 -24.01 -0.83 15.04
N ASP A 76 -24.09 -1.88 14.23
CA ASP A 76 -24.75 -1.82 12.92
C ASP A 76 -26.27 -1.62 13.06
N ASP A 77 -26.91 -2.20 14.07
CA ASP A 77 -28.34 -1.96 14.34
C ASP A 77 -28.59 -0.48 14.67
N ILE A 78 -27.73 0.10 15.51
CA ILE A 78 -27.82 1.51 15.92
C ILE A 78 -27.54 2.43 14.72
N TYR A 79 -26.53 2.09 13.92
CA TYR A 79 -26.17 2.82 12.71
C TYR A 79 -27.32 2.85 11.69
N LEU A 80 -28.01 1.71 11.51
CA LEU A 80 -29.17 1.61 10.62
C LEU A 80 -30.39 2.35 11.18
N ALA A 81 -30.65 2.25 12.49
CA ALA A 81 -31.76 2.93 13.14
C ALA A 81 -31.65 4.47 13.04
N MET A 82 -30.42 5.00 13.04
CA MET A 82 -30.17 6.43 12.99
C MET A 82 -29.90 6.97 11.57
N LYS A 83 -30.04 6.14 10.53
CA LYS A 83 -29.71 6.50 9.14
C LYS A 83 -30.41 7.75 8.64
N ASP A 84 -31.67 7.93 9.03
CA ASP A 84 -32.49 9.07 8.60
C ASP A 84 -32.30 10.31 9.51
N ASN A 85 -31.56 10.18 10.62
CA ASN A 85 -31.24 11.30 11.51
C ASN A 85 -30.01 12.06 10.96
N SER A 86 -30.27 13.18 10.30
CA SER A 86 -29.25 14.04 9.68
C SER A 86 -28.23 14.62 10.65
N TYR A 87 -28.53 14.65 11.95
CA TYR A 87 -27.65 15.23 12.97
C TYR A 87 -26.76 14.18 13.63
N ILE A 88 -27.29 13.00 13.96
CA ILE A 88 -26.55 11.92 14.64
C ILE A 88 -25.78 11.04 13.64
N PHE A 89 -26.37 10.74 12.49
CA PHE A 89 -25.79 9.82 11.51
C PHE A 89 -24.35 10.17 11.10
N PRO A 90 -23.99 11.45 10.84
CA PRO A 90 -22.61 11.81 10.51
C PRO A 90 -21.61 11.45 11.63
N TRP A 91 -22.00 11.53 12.90
CA TRP A 91 -21.14 11.16 14.02
C TRP A 91 -20.94 9.65 14.12
N LEU A 92 -21.99 8.87 13.91
CA LEU A 92 -21.89 7.41 13.87
C LEU A 92 -21.09 6.94 12.66
N MET A 93 -21.24 7.60 11.50
CA MET A 93 -20.43 7.34 10.31
C MET A 93 -18.95 7.65 10.55
N ALA A 94 -18.64 8.80 11.17
CA ALA A 94 -17.28 9.15 11.54
C ALA A 94 -16.70 8.14 12.54
N SER A 95 -17.48 7.73 13.54
CA SER A 95 -17.07 6.76 14.56
C SER A 95 -16.81 5.38 13.96
N LYS A 96 -17.68 4.90 13.06
CA LYS A 96 -17.47 3.64 12.31
C LYS A 96 -16.20 3.69 11.47
N SER A 97 -15.94 4.82 10.81
CA SER A 97 -14.73 5.01 10.00
C SER A 97 -13.47 5.05 10.86
N GLN A 98 -13.52 5.73 12.01
CA GLN A 98 -12.37 5.97 12.88
C GLN A 98 -12.04 4.77 13.79
N PHE A 99 -13.07 4.08 14.27
CA PHE A 99 -12.95 3.02 15.27
C PHE A 99 -13.36 1.65 14.73
N GLY A 100 -13.81 1.53 13.48
CA GLY A 100 -14.18 0.23 12.90
C GLY A 100 -12.99 -0.71 12.79
N ASN A 101 -11.82 -0.16 12.47
CA ASN A 101 -10.56 -0.89 12.40
C ASN A 101 -9.57 -0.36 13.45
N ARG A 102 -8.65 -1.21 13.88
CA ARG A 102 -7.45 -0.84 14.62
C ARG A 102 -6.23 -1.44 13.95
N LEU A 103 -5.06 -0.88 14.25
CA LEU A 103 -3.80 -1.54 13.96
C LEU A 103 -3.76 -2.87 14.75
N GLY A 104 -3.53 -3.96 14.02
CA GLY A 104 -3.33 -5.29 14.59
C GLY A 104 -2.02 -5.37 15.37
N THR A 105 -1.97 -6.31 16.31
CA THR A 105 -0.72 -6.73 16.94
C THR A 105 0.15 -7.53 15.96
N VAL A 106 1.44 -7.70 16.26
CA VAL A 106 2.36 -8.47 15.40
C VAL A 106 1.80 -9.87 15.08
N ASP A 107 1.18 -10.54 16.05
CA ASP A 107 0.61 -11.87 15.87
C ASP A 107 -0.62 -11.84 14.96
N GLU A 108 -1.53 -10.87 15.14
CA GLU A 108 -2.73 -10.72 14.30
C GLU A 108 -2.37 -10.35 12.86
N VAL A 109 -1.43 -9.42 12.68
CA VAL A 109 -0.93 -9.02 11.36
C VAL A 109 -0.27 -10.20 10.65
N ASN A 110 0.56 -10.98 11.35
CA ASN A 110 1.15 -12.18 10.77
C ASN A 110 0.11 -13.25 10.43
N SER A 111 -0.94 -13.39 11.23
CA SER A 111 -2.07 -14.28 10.93
C SER A 111 -2.84 -13.82 9.68
N ASN A 112 -3.09 -12.53 9.53
CA ASN A 112 -3.73 -11.94 8.35
C ASN A 112 -2.87 -12.14 7.09
N ILE A 113 -1.57 -11.81 7.18
CA ILE A 113 -0.60 -12.04 6.10
C ILE A 113 -0.58 -13.52 5.72
N GLN A 114 -0.60 -14.44 6.69
CA GLN A 114 -0.63 -15.88 6.42
C GLN A 114 -1.93 -16.31 5.73
N ALA A 115 -3.08 -15.79 6.17
CA ALA A 115 -4.38 -16.09 5.56
C ALA A 115 -4.45 -15.62 4.11
N GLU A 116 -3.95 -14.41 3.84
CA GLU A 116 -3.95 -13.79 2.51
C GLU A 116 -2.94 -14.43 1.56
N LEU A 117 -1.75 -14.79 2.06
CA LEU A 117 -0.76 -15.57 1.31
C LEU A 117 -1.24 -17.00 1.04
N GLY A 118 -2.15 -17.53 1.85
CA GLY A 118 -2.72 -18.88 1.73
C GLY A 118 -1.63 -19.94 1.54
N THR A 119 -1.74 -20.75 0.46
CA THR A 119 -0.72 -21.74 0.10
C THR A 119 0.38 -21.22 -0.84
N LYS A 120 0.30 -19.95 -1.28
CA LYS A 120 1.24 -19.42 -2.28
C LYS A 120 2.63 -19.13 -1.70
N GLY A 121 2.77 -19.10 -0.38
CA GLY A 121 4.05 -18.85 0.28
C GLY A 121 4.60 -17.46 -0.06
N TYR A 122 5.71 -17.09 0.57
CA TYR A 122 6.29 -15.76 0.41
C TYR A 122 7.03 -15.55 -0.93
N SER A 123 7.43 -16.66 -1.57
CA SER A 123 8.28 -16.67 -2.76
C SER A 123 7.70 -15.92 -3.97
N PRO A 124 6.40 -16.01 -4.31
CA PRO A 124 5.86 -15.35 -5.49
C PRO A 124 5.82 -13.82 -5.36
N ILE A 125 5.47 -13.30 -4.18
CA ILE A 125 5.42 -11.85 -3.93
C ILE A 125 6.83 -11.25 -3.96
N LEU A 126 7.80 -11.95 -3.36
CA LEU A 126 9.20 -11.55 -3.42
C LEU A 126 9.73 -11.59 -4.86
N MET A 127 9.39 -12.63 -5.64
CA MET A 127 9.75 -12.72 -7.05
C MET A 127 9.15 -11.58 -7.87
N GLU A 128 7.88 -11.24 -7.66
CA GLU A 128 7.23 -10.16 -8.40
C GLU A 128 7.91 -8.82 -8.12
N LYS A 129 8.11 -8.47 -6.84
CA LYS A 129 8.83 -7.25 -6.46
C LYS A 129 10.27 -7.27 -7.00
N TYR A 130 10.97 -8.40 -6.88
CA TYR A 130 12.32 -8.57 -7.42
C TYR A 130 12.39 -8.32 -8.93
N ILE A 131 11.50 -8.96 -9.70
CA ILE A 131 11.41 -8.79 -11.15
C ILE A 131 11.13 -7.32 -11.50
N THR A 132 10.21 -6.66 -10.79
CA THR A 132 9.92 -5.24 -11.02
C THR A 132 11.14 -4.34 -10.77
N TYR A 133 11.86 -4.55 -9.67
CA TYR A 133 13.06 -3.76 -9.37
C TYR A 133 14.19 -4.02 -10.38
N VAL A 134 14.44 -5.29 -10.72
CA VAL A 134 15.43 -5.67 -11.74
C VAL A 134 15.07 -5.04 -13.08
N GLN A 135 13.81 -5.10 -13.52
CA GLN A 135 13.35 -4.45 -14.75
C GLN A 135 13.56 -2.94 -14.72
N GLY A 136 13.24 -2.27 -13.61
CA GLY A 136 13.42 -0.82 -13.47
C GLY A 136 14.88 -0.40 -13.56
N ILE A 137 15.77 -1.08 -12.84
CA ILE A 137 17.22 -0.83 -12.88
C ILE A 137 17.76 -1.12 -14.29
N SER A 138 17.29 -2.19 -14.92
CA SER A 138 17.71 -2.60 -16.26
C SER A 138 17.32 -1.57 -17.31
N ALA A 139 16.07 -1.10 -17.28
CA ALA A 139 15.60 -0.04 -18.18
C ALA A 139 16.40 1.25 -18.00
N PHE A 140 16.72 1.60 -16.75
CA PHE A 140 17.54 2.78 -16.45
C PHE A 140 18.98 2.64 -16.97
N LEU A 141 19.59 1.46 -16.88
CA LEU A 141 20.98 1.21 -17.29
C LEU A 141 21.16 1.01 -18.80
N ILE A 142 20.16 0.49 -19.51
CA ILE A 142 20.24 0.25 -20.96
C ILE A 142 20.53 1.55 -21.72
N PHE A 143 19.88 2.66 -21.35
CA PHE A 143 20.01 3.92 -22.08
C PHE A 143 21.42 4.56 -21.97
N PRO A 144 22.01 4.71 -20.77
CA PRO A 144 23.40 5.14 -20.62
C PRO A 144 24.41 4.23 -21.31
N LEU A 145 24.24 2.90 -21.22
CA LEU A 145 25.13 1.95 -21.90
C LEU A 145 25.05 2.12 -23.43
N PHE A 146 23.85 2.33 -23.96
CA PHE A 146 23.65 2.61 -25.37
C PHE A 146 24.30 3.93 -25.81
N LEU A 147 24.15 5.00 -25.02
CA LEU A 147 24.83 6.28 -25.27
C LEU A 147 26.35 6.14 -25.25
N LEU A 148 26.91 5.40 -24.29
CA LEU A 148 28.36 5.16 -24.21
C LEU A 148 28.89 4.43 -25.45
N LEU A 149 28.13 3.46 -26.00
CA LEU A 149 28.53 2.83 -27.26
C LEU A 149 28.49 3.79 -28.43
N LEU A 150 27.46 4.65 -28.55
CA LEU A 150 27.41 5.65 -29.61
C LEU A 150 28.57 6.65 -29.52
N ILE A 151 28.91 7.09 -28.31
CA ILE A 151 30.07 7.97 -28.07
C ILE A 151 31.38 7.26 -28.45
N ARG A 152 31.53 5.98 -28.09
CA ARG A 152 32.71 5.18 -28.47
C ARG A 152 32.82 5.02 -29.98
N ASP A 153 31.71 4.71 -30.64
CA ASP A 153 31.65 4.54 -32.09
C ASP A 153 31.96 5.86 -32.81
N TYR A 154 31.48 6.99 -32.29
CA TYR A 154 31.82 8.32 -32.80
C TYR A 154 33.33 8.62 -32.65
N ARG A 155 33.90 8.38 -31.45
CA ARG A 155 35.34 8.57 -31.21
C ARG A 155 36.23 7.65 -32.06
N SER A 156 35.72 6.49 -32.44
CA SER A 156 36.46 5.48 -33.22
C SER A 156 36.21 5.61 -34.72
N ASN A 157 35.54 6.67 -35.18
CA ASN A 157 35.12 6.90 -36.56
C ASN A 157 34.34 5.73 -37.19
N MET A 158 33.72 4.87 -36.37
CA MET A 158 32.98 3.70 -36.84
C MET A 158 31.68 4.07 -37.58
N TYR A 159 31.24 5.33 -37.50
CA TYR A 159 30.14 5.85 -38.31
C TYR A 159 30.45 5.79 -39.81
N GLU A 160 31.72 5.79 -40.21
CA GLU A 160 32.14 5.67 -41.62
C GLU A 160 31.72 4.32 -42.22
N VAL A 161 31.55 3.29 -41.38
CA VAL A 161 31.05 1.97 -41.80
C VAL A 161 29.62 2.07 -42.35
N VAL A 162 28.81 3.02 -41.88
CA VAL A 162 27.46 3.27 -42.42
C VAL A 162 27.51 3.84 -43.84
N TYR A 163 28.58 4.56 -44.18
CA TYR A 163 28.80 5.08 -45.54
C TYR A 163 29.52 4.08 -46.46
N ALA A 164 30.37 3.21 -45.88
CA ALA A 164 31.14 2.22 -46.62
C ALA A 164 30.38 0.90 -46.88
N GLN A 165 29.41 0.54 -46.04
CA GLN A 165 28.54 -0.63 -46.23
C GLN A 165 27.11 -0.19 -46.57
N PRO A 166 26.33 -0.97 -47.35
CA PRO A 166 24.94 -0.66 -47.68
C PRO A 166 23.99 -0.91 -46.50
N LEU A 167 24.34 -0.40 -45.31
CA LEU A 167 23.54 -0.47 -44.10
C LEU A 167 22.73 0.82 -43.97
N SER A 168 21.40 0.69 -43.86
CA SER A 168 20.59 1.87 -43.55
C SER A 168 20.91 2.37 -42.13
N PRO A 169 20.87 3.69 -41.88
CA PRO A 169 21.13 4.26 -40.55
C PRO A 169 20.25 3.66 -39.45
N THR A 170 19.00 3.34 -39.78
CA THR A 170 18.05 2.67 -38.88
C THR A 170 18.49 1.25 -38.50
N LYS A 171 19.00 0.47 -39.45
CA LYS A 171 19.53 -0.89 -39.20
C LYS A 171 20.81 -0.85 -38.36
N TYR A 172 21.65 0.16 -38.57
CA TYR A 172 22.86 0.36 -37.77
C TYR A 172 22.53 0.60 -36.29
N ILE A 173 21.63 1.55 -36.01
CA ILE A 173 21.17 1.89 -34.65
C ILE A 173 20.52 0.67 -33.99
N LEU A 174 19.64 -0.04 -34.71
CA LEU A 174 18.96 -1.23 -34.20
C LEU A 174 19.95 -2.36 -33.85
N ASN A 175 20.94 -2.62 -34.71
CA ASN A 175 21.97 -3.63 -34.44
C ASN A 175 22.82 -3.29 -33.21
N ARG A 176 23.15 -2.01 -33.02
CA ARG A 176 23.88 -1.56 -31.83
C ARG A 176 23.05 -1.71 -30.57
N TYR A 177 21.76 -1.38 -30.65
CA TYR A 177 20.84 -1.57 -29.54
C TYR A 177 20.71 -3.05 -29.16
N LEU A 178 20.44 -3.93 -30.13
CA LEU A 178 20.34 -5.38 -29.92
C LEU A 178 21.65 -6.00 -29.40
N GLY A 179 22.81 -5.48 -29.85
CA GLY A 179 24.12 -5.90 -29.39
C GLY A 179 24.41 -5.59 -27.92
N ILE A 180 23.71 -4.64 -27.30
CA ILE A 180 23.76 -4.41 -25.84
C ILE A 180 22.63 -5.16 -25.17
N PHE A 181 21.42 -5.04 -25.72
CA PHE A 181 20.19 -5.55 -25.10
C PHE A 181 20.26 -7.06 -24.88
N ILE A 182 20.69 -7.84 -25.88
CA ILE A 182 20.71 -9.31 -25.79
C ILE A 182 21.73 -9.80 -24.73
N PRO A 183 23.01 -9.39 -24.76
CA PRO A 183 23.96 -9.78 -23.70
C PRO A 183 23.56 -9.28 -22.31
N PHE A 184 22.97 -8.09 -22.22
CA PHE A 184 22.51 -7.53 -20.95
C PHE A 184 21.35 -8.32 -20.37
N MET A 185 20.35 -8.68 -21.19
CA MET A 185 19.24 -9.53 -20.76
C MET A 185 19.70 -10.94 -20.39
N LEU A 186 20.65 -11.52 -21.12
CA LEU A 186 21.27 -12.81 -20.76
C LEU A 186 22.01 -12.75 -19.43
N TYR A 187 22.74 -11.66 -19.17
CA TYR A 187 23.42 -11.45 -17.90
C TYR A 187 22.42 -11.37 -16.75
N LEU A 188 21.35 -10.60 -16.91
CA LEU A 188 20.30 -10.48 -15.90
C LEU A 188 19.54 -11.78 -15.66
N TYR A 189 19.33 -12.59 -16.69
CA TYR A 189 18.65 -13.88 -16.56
C TYR A 189 19.53 -14.96 -15.90
N LEU A 190 20.84 -14.91 -16.10
CA LEU A 190 21.77 -15.91 -15.55
C LEU A 190 22.27 -15.57 -14.15
N PHE A 191 22.38 -14.29 -13.83
CA PHE A 191 22.97 -13.79 -12.57
C PHE A 191 22.00 -13.00 -11.69
N GLY A 192 20.80 -12.69 -12.19
CA GLY A 192 19.69 -12.15 -11.41
C GLY A 192 18.69 -13.24 -11.09
#